data_AF-A0A9P6H915-F1
#
_entry.id   AF-A0A9P6H915-F1
#
_cell.length_a   1.000
_cell.length_b   1.000
_cell.length_c   1.000
_cell.angle_alpha   90.00
_cell.angle_beta   90.00
_cell.angle_gamma   90.00
#
_symmetry.space_group_name_H-M   'P 1'
#
loop_
_entity.id
_entity.type
_entity.pdbx_description
1 polymer ?
#
loop_
_entity_poly.entity_id
_entity_poly.type
_entity_poly.pdbx_seq_one_letter_code
_entity_poly.pdbx_strand_id
1 'polypeptide(L)'
;RPATITELADKSREDPWDPNKSLKHWLRSAELARKAGKQYAEDGDYERSFVQLARASTIILDWMPLHRDHHTLLSADQRRNLLLVS
;
A
#
# COMPACT_ATOMS: atom_id res chain seq x y z
N ARG A 1 24.97 -6.94 6.05
CA ARG A 1 24.01 -7.49 7.05
C ARG A 1 22.63 -7.48 6.43
N PRO A 2 21.73 -8.42 6.75
CA PRO A 2 20.32 -8.32 6.41
C PRO A 2 19.74 -6.99 6.91
N ALA A 3 18.76 -6.44 6.18
CA ALA A 3 18.10 -5.22 6.62
C ALA A 3 17.25 -5.50 7.87
N THR A 4 17.17 -4.52 8.76
CA THR A 4 16.24 -4.58 9.90
C THR A 4 14.82 -4.32 9.42
N ILE A 5 13.83 -4.78 10.20
CA ILE A 5 12.41 -4.53 9.93
C ILE A 5 12.14 -3.01 9.81
N THR A 6 12.77 -2.20 10.66
CA THR A 6 12.68 -0.74 10.60
C THR A 6 13.21 -0.19 9.28
N GLU A 7 14.40 -0.62 8.85
CA GLU A 7 14.97 -0.18 7.55
C GLU A 7 14.12 -0.61 6.36
N LEU A 8 13.46 -1.78 6.44
CA LEU A 8 12.54 -2.23 5.39
C LEU A 8 11.22 -1.43 5.40
N ALA A 9 10.73 -1.04 6.58
CA ALA A 9 9.54 -0.19 6.71
C ALA A 9 9.80 1.25 6.22
N ASP A 10 11.01 1.76 6.43
CA ASP A 10 11.40 3.06 5.87
C ASP A 10 11.43 3.00 4.34
N LYS A 11 12.02 1.94 3.77
CA LYS A 11 12.04 1.69 2.31
C LYS A 11 10.64 1.58 1.69
N SER A 12 9.67 1.03 2.42
CA SER A 12 8.30 0.93 1.88
C SER A 12 7.61 2.29 1.73
N ARG A 13 8.07 3.31 2.47
CA ARG A 13 7.53 4.68 2.49
C ARG A 13 8.22 5.65 1.53
N GLU A 14 9.29 5.23 0.83
CA GLU A 14 10.03 6.08 -0.11
C GLU A 14 9.23 6.48 -1.37
N ASP A 15 8.04 5.92 -1.59
CA ASP A 15 7.17 6.26 -2.72
C ASP A 15 6.53 7.65 -2.50
N PRO A 16 6.67 8.61 -3.44
CA PRO A 16 6.13 9.96 -3.24
C PRO A 16 4.61 9.93 -3.39
N TRP A 17 3.91 9.85 -2.25
CA TRP A 17 2.49 10.18 -2.17
C TRP A 17 2.25 11.57 -2.77
N ASP A 18 1.33 11.64 -3.72
CA ASP A 18 0.90 12.86 -4.38
C ASP A 18 -0.64 12.94 -4.31
N PRO A 19 -1.19 13.85 -3.48
CA PRO A 19 -2.63 14.00 -3.30
C PRO A 19 -3.33 14.56 -4.56
N ASN A 20 -2.58 14.99 -5.59
CA ASN A 20 -3.16 15.46 -6.84
C ASN A 20 -3.50 14.32 -7.81
N LYS A 21 -2.81 13.17 -7.69
CA LYS A 21 -3.16 11.98 -8.48
C LYS A 21 -4.51 11.44 -8.04
N SER A 22 -5.23 10.82 -8.97
CA SER A 22 -6.59 10.33 -8.69
C SER A 22 -6.61 9.20 -7.65
N LEU A 23 -7.73 9.06 -6.93
CA LEU A 23 -7.95 7.94 -6.00
C LEU A 23 -7.75 6.58 -6.69
N LYS A 24 -8.19 6.45 -7.95
CA LYS A 24 -8.01 5.25 -8.78
C LYS A 24 -6.52 4.94 -9.04
N HIS A 25 -5.68 5.96 -9.20
CA HIS A 25 -4.23 5.77 -9.34
C HIS A 25 -3.67 5.08 -8.10
N TRP A 26 -3.97 5.61 -6.91
CA TRP A 26 -3.47 5.08 -5.66
C TRP A 26 -3.99 3.67 -5.33
N LEU A 27 -5.28 3.41 -5.59
CA LEU A 27 -5.84 2.06 -5.49
C LEU A 27 -5.12 1.06 -6.40
N ARG A 28 -4.80 1.47 -7.64
CA ARG A 28 -4.04 0.62 -8.57
C ARG A 28 -2.61 0.40 -8.08
N SER A 29 -1.96 1.43 -7.55
CA SER A 29 -0.60 1.32 -6.99
C SER A 29 -0.57 0.36 -5.79
N ALA A 30 -1.55 0.44 -4.88
CA ALA A 30 -1.67 -0.49 -3.76
C ALA A 30 -1.85 -1.94 -4.22
N GLU A 31 -2.71 -2.18 -5.21
CA GLU A 31 -2.91 -3.54 -5.73
C GLU A 31 -1.67 -4.09 -6.45
N LEU A 32 -0.95 -3.25 -7.19
CA LEU A 32 0.31 -3.63 -7.82
C LEU A 32 1.37 -4.01 -6.77
N ALA A 33 1.53 -3.21 -5.73
CA ALA A 33 2.44 -3.50 -4.62
C ALA A 33 2.05 -4.81 -3.91
N ARG A 34 0.76 -5.02 -3.64
CA ARG A 34 0.26 -6.27 -3.03
C ARG A 34 0.58 -7.49 -3.89
N LYS A 35 0.36 -7.42 -5.21
CA LYS A 35 0.70 -8.53 -6.13
C LYS A 35 2.20 -8.80 -6.17
N ALA A 36 3.03 -7.76 -6.26
CA ALA A 36 4.48 -7.90 -6.24
C ALA A 36 4.97 -8.52 -4.92
N GLY A 37 4.41 -8.07 -3.79
CA GLY A 37 4.75 -8.61 -2.47
C GLY A 37 4.42 -10.10 -2.33
N LYS A 38 3.28 -10.55 -2.89
CA LYS A 38 2.94 -11.97 -2.96
C LYS A 38 3.91 -12.76 -3.84
N GLN A 39 4.22 -12.24 -5.03
CA GLN A 39 5.18 -12.90 -5.92
C GLN A 39 6.55 -13.06 -5.26
N TYR A 40 7.07 -12.01 -4.61
CA TYR A 40 8.34 -12.10 -3.89
C TYR A 40 8.30 -13.11 -2.73
N ALA A 41 7.16 -13.26 -2.05
CA ALA A 41 7.03 -14.30 -1.02
C ALA A 41 7.09 -15.71 -1.63
N GLU A 42 6.44 -15.92 -2.77
CA GLU A 42 6.48 -17.18 -3.52
C GLU A 42 7.89 -17.51 -4.02
N ASP A 43 8.63 -16.48 -4.44
CA ASP A 43 10.02 -16.59 -4.90
C ASP A 43 11.04 -16.73 -3.75
N GLY A 44 10.60 -16.62 -2.48
CA GLY A 44 11.45 -16.70 -1.29
C GLY A 44 12.21 -15.40 -0.95
N ASP A 45 11.94 -14.30 -1.66
CA ASP A 45 12.50 -12.97 -1.37
C ASP A 45 11.64 -12.23 -0.34
N TYR A 46 11.79 -12.63 0.93
CA TYR A 46 10.98 -12.10 2.02
C TYR A 46 11.25 -10.62 2.33
N GLU A 47 12.46 -10.11 2.09
CA GLU A 47 12.76 -8.68 2.29
C GLU A 47 11.96 -7.83 1.30
N ARG A 48 11.98 -8.17 0.00
CA ARG A 48 11.17 -7.44 -1.00
C ARG A 48 9.69 -7.67 -0.82
N SER A 49 9.29 -8.88 -0.41
CA SER A 49 7.91 -9.17 -0.08
C SER A 49 7.40 -8.23 1.01
N PHE A 50 8.14 -8.10 2.12
CA PHE A 50 7.81 -7.20 3.21
C PHE A 50 7.67 -5.76 2.72
N VAL A 51 8.65 -5.25 1.98
CA VAL A 51 8.64 -3.85 1.49
C VAL A 51 7.39 -3.56 0.65
N GLN A 52 7.02 -4.47 -0.26
CA GLN A 52 5.88 -4.26 -1.15
C GLN A 52 4.53 -4.43 -0.44
N LEU A 53 4.41 -5.38 0.48
CA LEU A 53 3.21 -5.53 1.28
C LEU A 53 3.01 -4.35 2.24
N ALA A 54 4.08 -3.91 2.92
CA ALA A 54 4.05 -2.73 3.77
C ALA A 54 3.68 -1.47 2.96
N ARG A 55 4.18 -1.33 1.72
CA ARG A 55 3.80 -0.25 0.82
C ARG A 55 2.30 -0.27 0.49
N ALA A 56 1.75 -1.44 0.16
CA ALA A 56 0.32 -1.58 -0.09
C ALA A 56 -0.51 -1.14 1.13
N SER A 57 -0.12 -1.57 2.33
CA SER A 57 -0.76 -1.18 3.58
C SER A 57 -0.66 0.31 3.85
N THR A 58 0.51 0.94 3.67
CA THR A 58 0.68 2.38 3.84
C THR A 58 -0.22 3.17 2.90
N ILE A 59 -0.33 2.77 1.62
CA ILE A 59 -1.23 3.44 0.67
C ILE A 59 -2.68 3.36 1.17
N ILE A 60 -3.14 2.19 1.59
CA ILE A 60 -4.56 1.96 1.94
C ILE A 60 -4.94 2.52 3.32
N LEU A 61 -4.06 2.39 4.32
CA LEU A 61 -4.37 2.71 5.70
C LEU A 61 -3.93 4.11 6.10
N ASP A 62 -2.78 4.58 5.59
CA ASP A 62 -2.22 5.86 6.01
C ASP A 62 -2.63 6.99 5.03
N TRP A 63 -2.52 6.76 3.72
CA TRP A 63 -2.65 7.83 2.73
C TRP A 63 -4.04 7.96 2.11
N MET A 64 -4.68 6.85 1.76
CA MET A 64 -6.02 6.81 1.18
C MET A 64 -7.06 7.58 2.01
N PRO A 65 -7.11 7.46 3.35
CA PRO A 65 -8.06 8.23 4.16
C PRO A 65 -7.86 9.75 4.07
N LEU A 66 -6.65 10.21 3.73
CA LEU A 66 -6.30 11.63 3.59
C LEU A 66 -6.60 12.18 2.19
N HIS A 67 -6.95 11.31 1.23
CA HIS A 67 -7.22 11.73 -0.14
C HIS A 67 -8.55 12.49 -0.24
N ARG A 68 -8.56 13.65 -0.94
CA ARG A 68 -9.77 14.51 -1.07
C ARG A 68 -11.02 13.76 -1.55
N ASP A 69 -10.82 12.80 -2.44
CA ASP A 69 -11.90 12.04 -3.07
C ASP A 69 -12.31 10.78 -2.29
N HIS A 70 -11.63 10.47 -1.18
CA HIS A 70 -11.89 9.28 -0.37
C HIS A 70 -13.31 9.25 0.18
N HIS A 71 -13.82 10.40 0.62
CA HIS A 71 -15.15 10.51 1.21
C HIS A 71 -16.25 10.83 0.18
N THR A 72 -15.89 11.17 -1.06
CA THR A 72 -16.83 11.58 -2.11
C THR A 72 -17.03 10.50 -3.17
N LEU A 73 -16.00 9.74 -3.53
CA LEU A 73 -16.07 8.70 -4.57
C LEU A 73 -16.31 7.29 -4.03
N LEU A 74 -16.09 7.05 -2.74
CA LEU A 74 -16.28 5.73 -2.14
C LEU A 74 -17.55 5.68 -1.30
N SER A 75 -18.39 4.68 -1.56
CA SER A 75 -19.51 4.35 -0.69
C SER A 75 -19.02 3.92 0.70
N ALA A 76 -19.92 3.93 1.70
CA ALA A 76 -19.60 3.45 3.04
C ALA A 76 -19.08 2.00 3.01
N ASP A 77 -19.68 1.15 2.18
CA ASP A 77 -19.25 -0.24 2.01
C ASP A 77 -17.89 -0.36 1.33
N GLN A 78 -17.60 0.46 0.32
CA GLN A 78 -16.28 0.47 -0.32
C GLN A 78 -15.18 0.90 0.65
N ARG A 79 -15.43 1.93 1.47
CA ARG A 79 -14.50 2.37 2.53
C ARG A 79 -14.28 1.27 3.56
N ARG A 80 -15.36 0.63 4.01
CA ARG A 80 -15.27 -0.50 4.96
C ARG A 80 -14.48 -1.67 4.37
N ASN A 81 -14.68 -2.00 3.11
CA ASN A 81 -13.95 -3.08 2.44
C ASN A 81 -12.45 -2.79 2.33
N LEU A 82 -12.04 -1.53 2.16
CA LEU A 82 -10.62 -1.15 2.16
C LEU A 82 -9.95 -1.39 3.53
N LEU A 83 -10.71 -1.30 4.62
CA LEU A 83 -10.23 -1.51 5.99
C LEU A 83 -10.33 -2.98 6.44
N LEU A 84 -11.07 -3.83 5.72
CA LEU A 84 -11.32 -5.23 6.08
C LEU A 84 -10.38 -6.23 5.41
N VAL A 85 -9.49 -5.80 4.51
CA VAL A 85 -8.47 -6.69 3.95
C VAL A 85 -7.28 -6.75 4.91
N SER A 86 -7.44 -7.54 5.98
CA SER A 86 -6.36 -8.04 6.85
C SER A 86 -6.09 -9.50 6.54
#